data_AF-A0A6J1PMM1-F1
#
_entry.id   AF-A0A6J1PMM1-F1
#
_cell.length_a   1.000
_cell.length_b   1.000
_cell.length_c   1.000
_cell.angle_alpha   90.00
_cell.angle_beta   90.00
_cell.angle_gamma   90.00
#
_symmetry.space_group_name_H-M   'P 1'
#
loop_
_entity.id
_entity.type
_entity.pdbx_description
1 polymer ?
#
loop_
_entity_poly.entity_id
_entity_poly.type
_entity_poly.pdbx_seq_one_letter_code
_entity_poly.pdbx_strand_id
1 'polypeptide(L)'
;MADNGIRALDIFNKMDNFPSLSATGNSVSRNWCAWKQKFLSFLQKEDAKELYKNQWTVILLMLIGPLGEAAYKNLSQNAHQTKDLATVLRELDIHFIFGLKKKQNSENIDKYVDNLMLVAIASNHGDPVSIVKEKIIEDIKNYNFTGKAMLLVQSKGENLVRYLQSMDLHQITLFWKQCEQLTLQKNSENVQRQPLFNSQFDEMKCSRCGTCHSRNRCLAHGERCNNCKGYNHFTDNCKVKYVSNCTKCGTHHVQSRCLAFGELCTNCGKVNHFSWLCQVPVVKNCHRCGKDHAISMCPAQGRVCSRCNKPNHFEEKCLTK
;
A
#
# COMPACT_ATOMS: atom_id res chain seq x y z
N MET A 1 -15.82 49.21 18.18
CA MET A 1 -16.51 48.31 19.14
C MET A 1 -18.02 48.24 18.93
N ALA A 2 -18.69 49.26 18.35
CA ALA A 2 -20.14 49.23 18.09
C ALA A 2 -20.60 48.32 16.91
N ASP A 3 -19.73 48.05 15.93
CA ASP A 3 -20.08 47.31 14.70
C ASP A 3 -20.27 45.78 14.93
N ASN A 4 -19.60 45.21 15.93
CA ASN A 4 -19.73 43.77 16.25
C ASN A 4 -21.05 43.43 16.96
N GLY A 5 -21.64 44.38 17.70
CA GLY A 5 -22.92 44.16 18.39
C GLY A 5 -24.12 44.14 17.45
N ILE A 6 -24.09 44.93 16.37
CA ILE A 6 -25.16 44.99 15.36
C ILE A 6 -25.13 43.74 14.47
N ARG A 7 -23.93 43.25 14.11
CA ARG A 7 -23.77 41.99 13.34
C ARG A 7 -24.13 40.73 14.13
N ALA A 8 -23.90 40.72 15.45
CA ALA A 8 -24.31 39.62 16.31
C ALA A 8 -25.83 39.42 16.32
N LEU A 9 -26.60 40.52 16.37
CA LEU A 9 -28.06 40.45 16.32
C LEU A 9 -28.58 39.89 14.98
N ASP A 10 -27.84 40.10 13.88
CA ASP A 10 -28.28 39.76 12.52
C ASP A 10 -28.21 38.25 12.22
N ILE A 11 -27.17 37.54 12.67
CA ILE A 11 -27.04 36.10 12.40
C ILE A 11 -28.12 35.29 13.15
N PHE A 12 -28.40 35.60 14.41
CA PHE A 12 -29.41 34.90 15.21
C PHE A 12 -30.83 35.14 14.68
N ASN A 13 -31.16 36.34 14.22
CA ASN A 13 -32.46 36.62 13.59
C ASN A 13 -32.65 35.82 12.29
N LYS A 14 -31.57 35.54 11.55
CA LYS A 14 -31.62 34.74 10.32
C LYS A 14 -31.68 33.24 10.58
N MET A 15 -31.33 32.79 11.78
CA MET A 15 -31.46 31.38 12.20
C MET A 15 -32.91 30.94 12.29
N ASP A 16 -33.83 31.83 12.68
CA ASP A 16 -35.26 31.50 12.86
C ASP A 16 -35.93 30.98 11.58
N ASN A 17 -35.41 31.35 10.41
CA ASN A 17 -35.91 30.91 9.10
C ASN A 17 -35.15 29.72 8.51
N PHE A 18 -34.11 29.22 9.19
CA PHE A 18 -33.31 28.11 8.69
C PHE A 18 -34.03 26.78 8.96
N PRO A 19 -34.30 25.95 7.93
CA PRO A 19 -35.08 24.74 8.11
C PRO A 19 -34.32 23.70 8.92
N SER A 20 -35.01 23.00 9.82
CA SER A 20 -34.43 21.88 10.57
C SER A 20 -34.22 20.64 9.69
N LEU A 21 -33.37 19.72 10.14
CA LEU A 21 -33.15 18.45 9.43
C LEU A 21 -34.43 17.61 9.49
N SER A 22 -35.00 17.29 8.33
CA SER A 22 -36.20 16.46 8.21
C SER A 22 -35.89 15.07 7.65
N ALA A 23 -36.58 14.07 8.18
CA ALA A 23 -36.55 12.69 7.68
C ALA A 23 -37.61 12.40 6.59
N THR A 24 -38.29 13.43 6.08
CA THR A 24 -39.41 13.27 5.14
C THR A 24 -38.91 13.12 3.69
N GLY A 25 -39.53 12.23 2.92
CA GLY A 25 -39.20 12.01 1.50
C GLY A 25 -38.04 11.03 1.25
N ASN A 26 -37.02 11.45 0.52
CA ASN A 26 -35.84 10.66 0.11
C ASN A 26 -35.09 10.02 1.31
N SER A 27 -34.10 9.14 1.04
CA SER A 27 -33.27 8.52 2.10
C SER A 27 -32.66 9.57 3.03
N VAL A 28 -32.70 9.32 4.34
CA VAL A 28 -32.20 10.22 5.41
C VAL A 28 -30.77 10.73 5.12
N SER A 29 -29.93 9.89 4.53
CA SER A 29 -28.57 10.23 4.11
C SER A 29 -28.51 11.39 3.09
N ARG A 30 -29.44 11.43 2.12
CA ARG A 30 -29.52 12.53 1.13
C ARG A 30 -30.02 13.81 1.77
N ASN A 31 -31.03 13.70 2.63
CA ASN A 31 -31.57 14.84 3.36
C ASN A 31 -30.48 15.47 4.24
N TRP A 32 -29.67 14.65 4.91
CA TRP A 32 -28.50 15.10 5.65
C TRP A 32 -27.49 15.83 4.76
N CYS A 33 -27.03 15.21 3.66
CA CYS A 33 -26.03 15.85 2.79
C CYS A 33 -26.52 17.19 2.23
N ALA A 34 -27.78 17.26 1.78
CA ALA A 34 -28.38 18.49 1.29
C ALA A 34 -28.51 19.56 2.38
N TRP A 35 -28.94 19.17 3.59
CA TRP A 35 -29.06 20.07 4.73
C TRP A 35 -27.69 20.61 5.18
N LYS A 36 -26.67 19.74 5.29
CA LYS A 36 -25.29 20.12 5.64
C LYS A 36 -24.73 21.15 4.66
N GLN A 37 -24.95 20.95 3.36
CA GLN A 37 -24.54 21.91 2.33
C GLN A 37 -25.21 23.29 2.54
N LYS A 38 -26.53 23.31 2.76
CA LYS A 38 -27.24 24.57 3.05
C LYS A 38 -26.71 25.26 4.31
N PHE A 39 -26.40 24.49 5.35
CA PHE A 39 -25.85 25.00 6.59
C PHE A 39 -24.46 25.62 6.39
N LEU A 40 -23.57 24.94 5.67
CA LEU A 40 -22.23 25.46 5.35
C LEU A 40 -22.32 26.73 4.49
N SER A 41 -23.23 26.77 3.51
CA SER A 41 -23.47 27.99 2.72
C SER A 41 -24.04 29.13 3.55
N PHE A 42 -24.90 28.84 4.54
CA PHE A 42 -25.40 29.82 5.48
C PHE A 42 -24.27 30.42 6.31
N LEU A 43 -23.39 29.60 6.90
CA LEU A 43 -22.23 30.09 7.65
C LEU A 43 -21.29 30.93 6.78
N GLN A 44 -21.01 30.48 5.56
CA GLN A 44 -20.14 31.22 4.64
C GLN A 44 -20.72 32.60 4.28
N LYS A 45 -22.04 32.71 4.15
CA LYS A 45 -22.72 33.96 3.80
C LYS A 45 -22.86 34.90 4.99
N GLU A 46 -23.34 34.39 6.12
CA GLU A 46 -23.72 35.20 7.28
C GLU A 46 -22.54 35.43 8.24
N ASP A 47 -21.51 34.58 8.21
CA ASP A 47 -20.29 34.72 9.00
C ASP A 47 -19.02 34.56 8.12
N ALA A 48 -18.98 35.25 6.98
CA ALA A 48 -17.87 35.17 6.02
C ALA A 48 -16.48 35.50 6.61
N LYS A 49 -16.45 36.29 7.70
CA LYS A 49 -15.21 36.66 8.43
C LYS A 49 -14.89 35.72 9.59
N GLU A 50 -15.66 34.64 9.75
CA GLU A 50 -15.51 33.63 10.80
C GLU A 50 -15.49 34.20 12.23
N LEU A 51 -16.25 35.28 12.48
CA LEU A 51 -16.30 35.95 13.78
C LEU A 51 -16.92 35.05 14.85
N TYR A 52 -17.82 34.14 14.47
CA TYR A 52 -18.51 33.21 15.35
C TYR A 52 -17.99 31.78 15.22
N LYS A 53 -16.78 31.57 14.68
CA LYS A 53 -16.22 30.23 14.44
C LYS A 53 -16.24 29.32 15.67
N ASN A 54 -15.93 29.88 16.84
CA ASN A 54 -15.95 29.16 18.12
C ASN A 54 -17.37 28.78 18.59
N GLN A 55 -18.41 29.38 18.00
CA GLN A 55 -19.81 29.10 18.27
C GLN A 55 -20.49 28.29 17.16
N TRP A 56 -19.84 28.02 16.02
CA TRP A 56 -20.48 27.33 14.91
C TRP A 56 -21.06 25.96 15.27
N THR A 57 -20.42 25.21 16.18
CA THR A 57 -20.97 23.95 16.68
C THR A 57 -22.23 24.16 17.50
N VAL A 58 -22.32 25.25 18.27
CA VAL A 58 -23.54 25.60 19.02
C VAL A 58 -24.65 25.98 18.05
N ILE A 59 -24.33 26.79 17.04
CA ILE A 59 -25.26 27.21 15.98
C ILE A 59 -25.77 25.98 15.21
N LEU A 60 -24.90 25.04 14.87
CA LEU A 60 -25.28 23.75 14.27
C LEU A 60 -26.35 23.05 15.13
N LEU A 61 -26.11 22.91 16.43
CA LEU A 61 -27.02 22.21 17.33
C LEU A 61 -28.36 22.91 17.51
N MET A 62 -28.39 24.24 17.46
CA MET A 62 -29.64 25.01 17.48
C MET A 62 -30.49 24.79 16.22
N LEU A 63 -29.83 24.59 15.06
CA LEU A 63 -30.49 24.52 13.76
C LEU A 63 -30.80 23.10 13.27
N ILE A 64 -30.01 22.11 13.68
CA ILE A 64 -30.10 20.74 13.17
C ILE A 64 -31.42 20.06 13.58
N GLY A 65 -32.03 20.52 14.67
CA GLY A 65 -33.31 20.04 15.17
C GLY A 65 -33.24 18.64 15.83
N PRO A 66 -34.40 18.09 16.24
CA PRO A 66 -34.46 16.94 17.14
C PRO A 66 -33.76 15.68 16.63
N LEU A 67 -33.83 15.42 15.31
CA LEU A 67 -33.18 14.27 14.68
C LEU A 67 -31.65 14.38 14.78
N GLY A 68 -31.13 15.57 14.49
CA GLY A 68 -29.70 15.85 14.58
C GLY A 68 -29.18 15.89 16.01
N GLU A 69 -29.96 16.45 16.94
CA GLU A 69 -29.62 16.43 18.36
C GLU A 69 -29.56 15.00 18.91
N ALA A 70 -30.48 14.13 18.51
CA ALA A 70 -30.46 12.72 18.87
C ALA A 70 -29.22 12.01 18.31
N ALA A 71 -28.84 12.28 17.06
CA ALA A 71 -27.60 11.77 16.47
C ALA A 71 -26.36 12.30 17.23
N TYR A 72 -26.34 13.60 17.54
CA TYR A 72 -25.25 14.25 18.27
C TYR A 72 -25.01 13.60 19.65
N LYS A 73 -26.08 13.29 20.39
CA LYS A 73 -25.98 12.62 21.71
C LYS A 73 -25.33 11.24 21.66
N ASN A 74 -25.36 10.58 20.49
CA ASN A 74 -24.79 9.25 20.29
C ASN A 74 -23.37 9.29 19.70
N LEU A 75 -22.78 10.49 19.54
CA LEU A 75 -21.42 10.65 19.01
C LEU A 75 -20.34 10.26 20.03
N SER A 76 -19.10 10.23 19.56
CA SER A 76 -17.97 9.90 20.43
C SER A 76 -17.70 11.00 21.46
N GLN A 77 -17.13 10.63 22.60
CA GLN A 77 -16.78 11.61 23.65
C GLN A 77 -15.77 12.68 23.16
N ASN A 78 -14.98 12.35 22.13
CA ASN A 78 -14.07 13.29 21.49
C ASN A 78 -14.81 14.40 20.74
N ALA A 79 -15.95 14.11 20.09
CA ALA A 79 -16.78 15.11 19.44
C ALA A 79 -17.33 16.12 20.46
N HIS A 80 -17.70 15.65 21.65
CA HIS A 80 -18.19 16.50 22.73
C HIS A 80 -17.10 17.38 23.37
N GLN A 81 -15.86 16.87 23.46
CA GLN A 81 -14.75 17.59 24.09
C GLN A 81 -14.13 18.65 23.17
N THR A 82 -13.90 18.31 21.90
CA THR A 82 -13.26 19.22 20.95
C THR A 82 -14.15 20.39 20.56
N LYS A 83 -15.47 20.16 20.49
CA LYS A 83 -16.48 21.13 19.98
C LYS A 83 -16.10 21.73 18.62
N ASP A 84 -15.19 21.10 17.88
CA ASP A 84 -14.74 21.53 16.57
C ASP A 84 -15.79 21.14 15.54
N LEU A 85 -16.27 22.12 14.77
CA LEU A 85 -17.36 21.90 13.80
C LEU A 85 -17.00 20.83 12.78
N ALA A 86 -15.76 20.83 12.28
CA ALA A 86 -15.34 19.87 11.26
C ALA A 86 -15.37 18.43 11.78
N THR A 87 -14.94 18.23 13.02
CA THR A 87 -15.01 16.93 13.71
C THR A 87 -16.44 16.48 13.94
N VAL A 88 -17.32 17.37 14.41
CA VAL A 88 -18.74 17.04 14.63
C VAL A 88 -19.45 16.71 13.31
N LEU A 89 -19.23 17.51 12.26
CA LEU A 89 -19.82 17.26 10.93
C LEU A 89 -19.34 15.93 10.34
N ARG A 90 -18.06 15.58 10.50
CA ARG A 90 -17.51 14.31 10.04
C ARG A 90 -18.17 13.12 10.74
N GLU A 91 -18.35 13.17 12.05
CA GLU A 91 -19.01 12.07 12.78
C GLU A 91 -20.50 11.97 12.42
N LEU A 92 -21.19 13.10 12.23
CA LEU A 92 -22.57 13.12 11.75
C LEU A 92 -22.70 12.61 10.31
N ASP A 93 -21.74 12.90 9.43
CA ASP A 93 -21.67 12.33 8.08
C ASP A 93 -21.61 10.80 8.16
N ILE A 94 -20.72 10.25 8.97
CA ILE A 94 -20.63 8.79 9.15
C ILE A 94 -21.95 8.23 9.67
N HIS A 95 -22.54 8.86 10.69
CA HIS A 95 -23.81 8.44 11.29
C HIS A 95 -24.96 8.44 10.29
N PHE A 96 -25.19 9.54 9.57
CA PHE A 96 -26.35 9.65 8.67
C PHE A 96 -26.16 8.93 7.33
N ILE A 97 -24.93 8.77 6.85
CA ILE A 97 -24.66 8.10 5.58
C ILE A 97 -24.61 6.58 5.78
N PHE A 98 -23.89 6.10 6.79
CA PHE A 98 -23.66 4.66 6.99
C PHE A 98 -24.49 4.06 8.12
N GLY A 99 -25.00 4.86 9.05
CA GLY A 99 -25.79 4.37 10.18
C GLY A 99 -25.01 3.36 11.02
N LEU A 100 -25.70 2.26 11.38
CA LEU A 100 -25.12 1.16 12.15
C LEU A 100 -24.36 0.13 11.28
N LYS A 101 -24.10 0.45 10.01
CA LYS A 101 -23.41 -0.47 9.11
C LYS A 101 -21.99 -0.72 9.63
N LYS A 102 -21.70 -2.00 9.84
CA LYS A 102 -20.40 -2.55 10.25
C LYS A 102 -20.08 -3.71 9.32
N LYS A 103 -18.79 -3.94 9.09
CA LYS A 103 -18.36 -5.12 8.33
C LYS A 103 -18.79 -6.39 9.07
N GLN A 104 -19.41 -7.32 8.34
CA GLN A 104 -19.72 -8.63 8.90
C GLN A 104 -18.46 -9.51 8.97
N ASN A 105 -18.41 -10.44 9.93
CA ASN A 105 -17.22 -11.28 10.16
C ASN A 105 -16.82 -12.11 8.92
N SER A 106 -17.78 -12.53 8.10
CA SER A 106 -17.55 -13.31 6.88
C SER A 106 -17.50 -12.47 5.60
N GLU A 107 -17.76 -11.15 5.69
CA GLU A 107 -17.76 -10.28 4.51
C GLU A 107 -16.33 -9.95 4.09
N ASN A 108 -16.05 -10.09 2.81
CA ASN A 108 -14.79 -9.68 2.22
C ASN A 108 -14.62 -8.15 2.33
N ILE A 109 -13.44 -7.68 2.75
CA ILE A 109 -13.17 -6.24 2.92
C ILE A 109 -13.40 -5.45 1.63
N ASP A 110 -13.02 -5.93 0.45
CA ASP A 110 -13.27 -5.23 -0.82
C ASP A 110 -14.77 -5.01 -1.04
N LYS A 111 -15.55 -6.08 -0.84
CA LYS A 111 -17.00 -6.01 -0.95
C LYS A 111 -17.61 -5.01 0.05
N TYR A 112 -17.09 -4.97 1.27
CA TYR A 112 -17.52 -4.00 2.27
C TYR A 112 -17.21 -2.57 1.83
N VAL A 113 -16.00 -2.30 1.34
CA VAL A 113 -15.58 -0.98 0.87
C VAL A 113 -16.41 -0.55 -0.35
N ASP A 114 -16.66 -1.44 -1.32
CA ASP A 114 -17.52 -1.18 -2.47
C ASP A 114 -18.95 -0.84 -2.02
N ASN A 115 -19.48 -1.58 -1.04
CA ASN A 115 -20.78 -1.34 -0.45
C ASN A 115 -20.87 0.01 0.30
N LEU A 116 -19.78 0.48 0.91
CA LEU A 116 -19.71 1.81 1.50
C LEU A 116 -19.66 2.89 0.42
N MET A 117 -18.85 2.69 -0.63
CA MET A 117 -18.77 3.62 -1.76
C MET A 117 -20.12 3.83 -2.43
N LEU A 118 -20.88 2.76 -2.69
CA LEU A 118 -22.22 2.85 -3.27
C LEU A 118 -23.17 3.67 -2.39
N VAL A 119 -23.12 3.49 -1.07
CA VAL A 119 -23.95 4.24 -0.12
C VAL A 119 -23.56 5.73 -0.09
N ALA A 120 -22.28 6.04 -0.08
CA ALA A 120 -21.79 7.43 -0.09
C ALA A 120 -22.10 8.16 -1.40
N ILE A 121 -22.03 7.48 -2.54
CA ILE A 121 -22.46 8.03 -3.83
C ILE A 121 -23.98 8.24 -3.82
N ALA A 122 -24.74 7.25 -3.36
CA ALA A 122 -26.20 7.34 -3.32
C ALA A 122 -26.71 8.44 -2.37
N SER A 123 -25.93 8.85 -1.37
CA SER A 123 -26.27 9.97 -0.48
C SER A 123 -25.97 11.35 -1.08
N ASN A 124 -25.36 11.43 -2.27
CA ASN A 124 -24.86 12.65 -2.89
C ASN A 124 -23.80 13.38 -2.03
N HIS A 125 -22.92 12.62 -1.35
CA HIS A 125 -21.81 13.23 -0.62
C HIS A 125 -20.84 13.91 -1.59
N GLY A 126 -20.32 15.10 -1.23
CA GLY A 126 -19.43 15.88 -2.11
C GLY A 126 -18.06 15.23 -2.36
N ASP A 127 -17.62 14.37 -1.45
CA ASP A 127 -16.41 13.56 -1.60
C ASP A 127 -16.66 12.14 -1.04
N PRO A 128 -17.19 11.22 -1.86
CA PRO A 128 -17.51 9.86 -1.41
C PRO A 128 -16.27 9.07 -0.94
N VAL A 129 -15.11 9.30 -1.55
CA VAL A 129 -13.87 8.57 -1.23
C VAL A 129 -13.38 8.96 0.16
N SER A 130 -13.38 10.26 0.46
CA SER A 130 -12.94 10.75 1.77
C SER A 130 -13.84 10.26 2.90
N ILE A 131 -15.17 10.31 2.74
CA ILE A 131 -16.07 9.86 3.83
C ILE A 131 -16.03 8.35 4.05
N VAL A 132 -15.83 7.54 3.00
CA VAL A 132 -15.60 6.10 3.13
C VAL A 132 -14.28 5.82 3.85
N LYS A 133 -13.23 6.60 3.54
CA LYS A 133 -11.95 6.51 4.24
C LYS A 133 -12.11 6.76 5.74
N GLU A 134 -12.80 7.82 6.13
CA GLU A 134 -13.07 8.13 7.55
C GLU A 134 -13.89 7.02 8.23
N LYS A 135 -14.89 6.47 7.55
CA LYS A 135 -15.67 5.33 8.06
C LYS A 135 -14.80 4.09 8.31
N ILE A 136 -13.90 3.76 7.38
CA ILE A 136 -13.00 2.60 7.55
C ILE A 136 -12.02 2.84 8.71
N ILE A 137 -11.51 4.06 8.87
CA ILE A 137 -10.63 4.41 9.99
C ILE A 137 -11.36 4.21 11.32
N GLU A 138 -12.61 4.66 11.41
CA GLU A 138 -13.46 4.44 12.59
C GLU A 138 -13.69 2.94 12.86
N ASP A 139 -14.00 2.17 11.82
CA ASP A 139 -14.21 0.73 11.94
C ASP A 139 -12.95 0.00 12.41
N ILE A 140 -11.78 0.32 11.85
CA ILE A 140 -10.48 -0.24 12.27
C ILE A 140 -10.19 0.12 13.73
N LYS A 141 -10.41 1.38 14.13
CA LYS A 141 -10.20 1.83 15.51
C LYS A 141 -11.07 1.06 16.50
N ASN A 142 -12.31 0.78 16.12
CA ASN A 142 -13.28 0.09 16.97
C ASN A 142 -13.24 -1.44 16.79
N TYR A 143 -12.38 -1.96 15.92
CA TYR A 143 -12.26 -3.40 15.68
C TYR A 143 -11.41 -4.06 16.76
N ASN A 144 -11.93 -5.15 17.31
CA ASN A 144 -11.21 -5.94 18.31
C ASN A 144 -10.18 -6.87 17.65
N PHE A 145 -9.07 -6.29 17.19
CA PHE A 145 -7.95 -7.08 16.66
C PHE A 145 -7.35 -7.97 17.75
N THR A 146 -6.89 -9.17 17.37
CA THR A 146 -6.22 -10.09 18.29
C THR A 146 -4.93 -10.65 17.70
N GLY A 147 -4.04 -11.18 18.55
CA GLY A 147 -2.81 -11.83 18.12
C GLY A 147 -1.83 -10.88 17.41
N LYS A 148 -1.22 -11.35 16.31
CA LYS A 148 -0.24 -10.56 15.53
C LYS A 148 -0.84 -9.28 14.95
N ALA A 149 -2.15 -9.25 14.68
CA ALA A 149 -2.86 -8.06 14.20
C ALA A 149 -2.92 -6.97 15.28
N MET A 150 -3.17 -7.36 16.54
CA MET A 150 -3.15 -6.44 17.67
C MET A 150 -1.78 -5.80 17.84
N LEU A 151 -0.69 -6.59 17.74
CA LEU A 151 0.68 -6.07 17.81
C LEU A 151 0.99 -5.09 16.66
N LEU A 152 0.52 -5.40 15.43
CA LEU A 152 0.68 -4.51 14.28
C LEU A 152 -0.02 -3.17 14.50
N VAL A 153 -1.25 -3.18 15.00
CA VAL A 153 -2.03 -1.98 15.28
C VAL A 153 -1.41 -1.19 16.45
N GLN A 154 -1.03 -1.87 17.53
CA GLN A 154 -0.36 -1.26 18.68
C GLN A 154 1.01 -0.68 18.34
N SER A 155 1.73 -1.25 17.37
CA SER A 155 3.02 -0.68 16.90
C SER A 155 2.88 0.75 16.35
N LYS A 156 1.66 1.18 16.01
CA LYS A 156 1.35 2.55 15.58
C LYS A 156 1.02 3.48 16.75
N GLY A 157 0.77 2.93 17.94
CA GLY A 157 0.48 3.66 19.18
C GLY A 157 -0.68 4.64 19.05
N GLU A 158 -0.58 5.76 19.77
CA GLU A 158 -1.55 6.88 19.71
C GLU A 158 -1.66 7.53 18.32
N ASN A 159 -0.67 7.28 17.44
CA ASN A 159 -0.64 7.82 16.08
C ASN A 159 -1.37 6.96 15.05
N LEU A 160 -2.08 5.88 15.44
CA LEU A 160 -2.79 5.01 14.50
C LEU A 160 -3.73 5.79 13.58
N VAL A 161 -4.57 6.67 14.14
CA VAL A 161 -5.53 7.46 13.35
C VAL A 161 -4.79 8.37 12.37
N ARG A 162 -3.76 9.09 12.83
CA ARG A 162 -2.93 9.97 11.98
C ARG A 162 -2.23 9.18 10.86
N TYR A 163 -1.72 8.00 11.17
CA TYR A 163 -1.08 7.09 10.21
C TYR A 163 -2.06 6.62 9.13
N LEU A 164 -3.27 6.22 9.51
CA LEU A 164 -4.30 5.84 8.54
C LEU A 164 -4.79 7.05 7.74
N GLN A 165 -4.89 8.24 8.35
CA GLN A 165 -5.27 9.47 7.66
C GLN A 165 -4.25 9.91 6.60
N SER A 166 -2.97 9.55 6.73
CA SER A 166 -1.96 9.84 5.70
C SER A 166 -2.02 8.91 4.48
N MET A 167 -2.78 7.81 4.56
CA MET A 167 -2.91 6.82 3.49
C MET A 167 -4.05 7.15 2.53
N ASP A 168 -3.98 6.65 1.31
CA ASP A 168 -5.15 6.61 0.42
C ASP A 168 -6.11 5.46 0.79
N LEU A 169 -7.31 5.47 0.21
CA LEU A 169 -8.35 4.47 0.50
C LEU A 169 -7.88 3.03 0.19
N HIS A 170 -7.11 2.84 -0.88
CA HIS A 170 -6.60 1.52 -1.27
C HIS A 170 -5.57 1.01 -0.25
N GLN A 171 -4.67 1.87 0.19
CA GLN A 171 -3.66 1.55 1.20
C GLN A 171 -4.28 1.17 2.56
N ILE A 172 -5.30 1.90 3.03
CA ILE A 172 -6.01 1.55 4.27
C ILE A 172 -6.75 0.21 4.12
N THR A 173 -7.35 -0.03 2.95
CA THR A 173 -8.03 -1.29 2.64
C THR A 173 -7.05 -2.47 2.71
N LEU A 174 -5.86 -2.32 2.13
CA LEU A 174 -4.79 -3.33 2.22
C LEU A 174 -4.29 -3.53 3.65
N PHE A 175 -4.14 -2.45 4.43
CA PHE A 175 -3.78 -2.51 5.83
C PHE A 175 -4.79 -3.34 6.64
N TRP A 176 -6.09 -3.10 6.45
CA TRP A 176 -7.12 -3.87 7.16
C TRP A 176 -7.10 -5.36 6.76
N LYS A 177 -6.92 -5.66 5.46
CA LYS A 177 -6.77 -7.06 5.00
C LYS A 177 -5.60 -7.77 5.66
N GLN A 178 -4.46 -7.09 5.81
CA GLN A 178 -3.31 -7.63 6.51
C GLN A 178 -3.65 -7.94 7.98
N CYS A 179 -4.35 -7.04 8.65
CA CYS A 179 -4.80 -7.27 10.03
C CYS A 179 -5.78 -8.45 10.15
N GLU A 180 -6.72 -8.63 9.21
CA GLU A 180 -7.61 -9.81 9.23
C GLU A 180 -6.84 -11.12 9.00
N GLN A 181 -5.91 -11.14 8.05
CA GLN A 181 -5.07 -12.32 7.80
C GLN A 181 -4.27 -12.72 9.04
N LEU A 182 -3.70 -11.73 9.75
CA LEU A 182 -2.96 -11.96 10.99
C LEU A 182 -3.87 -12.39 12.16
N THR A 183 -5.15 -12.00 12.15
CA THR A 183 -6.14 -12.43 13.16
C THR A 183 -6.55 -13.88 12.94
N LEU A 184 -6.74 -14.30 11.67
CA LEU A 184 -7.11 -15.66 11.30
C LEU A 184 -5.99 -16.68 11.58
N GLN A 185 -4.72 -16.26 11.53
CA GLN A 185 -3.57 -17.12 11.91
C GLN A 185 -3.64 -17.59 13.38
N LYS A 186 -4.28 -16.82 14.29
CA LYS A 186 -4.47 -17.21 15.70
C LYS A 186 -5.46 -18.38 15.87
N ASN A 187 -6.46 -18.49 14.99
CA ASN A 187 -7.43 -19.59 15.05
C ASN A 187 -6.83 -20.95 14.64
N SER A 188 -5.67 -20.95 13.98
CA SER A 188 -4.93 -22.18 13.66
C SER A 188 -3.79 -22.49 14.65
N GLU A 189 -3.31 -21.50 15.41
CA GLU A 189 -2.29 -21.71 16.44
C GLU A 189 -2.88 -22.26 17.77
N ASN A 190 -4.21 -22.18 17.98
CA ASN A 190 -4.88 -22.58 19.23
C ASN A 190 -5.69 -23.91 19.19
N VAL A 191 -5.61 -24.68 18.10
CA VAL A 191 -6.22 -26.01 18.02
C VAL A 191 -5.13 -27.07 17.81
N GLN A 192 -4.37 -27.33 18.87
CA GLN A 192 -3.77 -28.65 19.06
C GLN A 192 -4.08 -29.12 20.48
N ARG A 193 -5.13 -29.94 20.58
CA ARG A 193 -5.18 -31.19 21.35
C ARG A 193 -6.60 -31.75 21.30
N GLN A 194 -6.88 -32.59 20.30
CA GLN A 194 -7.35 -33.98 20.50
C GLN A 194 -7.54 -34.65 19.13
N PRO A 195 -7.28 -35.96 19.03
CA PRO A 195 -7.28 -36.69 17.77
C PRO A 195 -8.66 -37.29 17.51
N LEU A 196 -9.23 -37.04 16.34
CA LEU A 196 -10.00 -38.02 15.56
C LEU A 196 -10.45 -37.33 14.27
N PHE A 197 -9.94 -37.77 13.12
CA PHE A 197 -10.77 -38.56 12.21
C PHE A 197 -9.89 -39.09 11.09
N ASN A 198 -9.98 -40.41 10.97
CA ASN A 198 -9.35 -41.27 10.00
C ASN A 198 -9.69 -40.78 8.57
N SER A 199 -8.69 -40.48 7.76
CA SER A 199 -8.82 -40.65 6.31
C SER A 199 -7.44 -40.91 5.73
N GLN A 200 -7.30 -42.11 5.17
CA GLN A 200 -6.15 -42.54 4.39
C GLN A 200 -5.90 -41.51 3.28
N PHE A 201 -4.83 -40.74 3.39
CA PHE A 201 -4.30 -39.94 2.29
C PHE A 201 -2.80 -40.17 2.25
N ASP A 202 -2.35 -40.76 1.14
CA ASP A 202 -0.97 -41.14 0.87
C ASP A 202 0.04 -40.10 1.39
N GLU A 203 0.89 -40.54 2.32
CA GLU A 203 1.99 -39.74 2.85
C GLU A 203 3.01 -39.50 1.73
N MET A 204 2.88 -38.36 1.06
CA MET A 204 3.78 -37.95 -0.01
C MET A 204 5.06 -37.34 0.56
N LYS A 205 6.22 -37.83 0.10
CA LYS A 205 7.53 -37.23 0.42
C LYS A 205 7.60 -35.82 -0.17
N CYS A 206 7.65 -34.81 0.69
CA CYS A 206 7.59 -33.43 0.26
C CYS A 206 8.97 -32.90 -0.11
N SER A 207 9.13 -32.44 -1.36
CA SER A 207 10.40 -31.88 -1.83
C SER A 207 10.76 -30.51 -1.26
N ARG A 208 9.91 -29.91 -0.42
CA ARG A 208 10.13 -28.59 0.18
C ARG A 208 10.76 -28.69 1.57
N CYS A 209 10.42 -29.73 2.33
CA CYS A 209 10.94 -29.97 3.68
C CYS A 209 11.70 -31.30 3.83
N GLY A 210 11.63 -32.19 2.85
CA GLY A 210 12.31 -33.49 2.88
C GLY A 210 11.56 -34.57 3.67
N THR A 211 10.51 -34.21 4.41
CA THR A 211 9.70 -35.12 5.24
C THR A 211 8.41 -35.56 4.55
N CYS A 212 7.83 -36.67 5.01
CA CYS A 212 6.51 -37.14 4.55
C CYS A 212 5.41 -36.47 5.36
N HIS A 213 4.43 -35.90 4.66
CA HIS A 213 3.25 -35.30 5.29
C HIS A 213 2.12 -35.18 4.26
N SER A 214 0.87 -35.07 4.73
CA SER A 214 -0.27 -34.82 3.84
C SER A 214 -0.19 -33.43 3.19
N ARG A 215 -0.90 -33.26 2.07
CA ARG A 215 -0.91 -32.01 1.29
C ARG A 215 -1.23 -30.81 2.20
N ASN A 216 -0.47 -29.72 2.05
CA ASN A 216 -0.54 -28.48 2.86
C ASN A 216 -0.01 -28.55 4.31
N ARG A 217 0.61 -29.65 4.75
CA ARG A 217 1.26 -29.75 6.07
C ARG A 217 2.78 -29.60 6.03
N CYS A 218 3.29 -28.86 5.05
CA CYS A 218 4.73 -28.72 4.91
C CYS A 218 5.33 -27.88 6.03
N LEU A 219 6.22 -28.50 6.81
CA LEU A 219 6.97 -27.83 7.89
C LEU A 219 7.79 -26.63 7.39
N ALA A 220 8.15 -26.64 6.11
CA ALA A 220 8.90 -25.55 5.51
C ALA A 220 8.01 -24.39 5.02
N HIS A 221 6.68 -24.46 5.18
CA HIS A 221 5.76 -23.39 4.77
C HIS A 221 5.95 -22.14 5.65
N GLY A 222 6.22 -21.00 5.04
CA GLY A 222 6.54 -19.74 5.74
C GLY A 222 8.02 -19.58 6.10
N GLU A 223 8.81 -20.66 6.05
CA GLU A 223 10.25 -20.59 6.31
C GLU A 223 10.98 -19.85 5.19
N ARG A 224 11.88 -18.94 5.59
CA ARG A 224 12.70 -18.17 4.65
C ARG A 224 14.02 -18.88 4.43
N CYS A 225 14.26 -19.33 3.21
CA CYS A 225 15.49 -20.02 2.83
C CYS A 225 16.70 -19.09 2.91
N ASN A 226 17.75 -19.50 3.63
CA ASN A 226 18.97 -18.70 3.75
C ASN A 226 19.76 -18.61 2.43
N ASN A 227 19.59 -19.61 1.56
CA ASN A 227 20.30 -19.74 0.30
C ASN A 227 19.70 -18.84 -0.80
N CYS A 228 18.43 -19.01 -1.15
CA CYS A 228 17.79 -18.22 -2.23
C CYS A 228 16.98 -17.00 -1.76
N LYS A 229 16.81 -16.83 -0.44
CA LYS A 229 15.96 -15.83 0.22
C LYS A 229 14.46 -15.92 -0.13
N GLY A 230 14.05 -16.96 -0.86
CA GLY A 230 12.64 -17.31 -1.11
C GLY A 230 12.02 -18.05 0.07
N TYR A 231 10.70 -18.24 0.02
CA TYR A 231 9.92 -18.85 1.09
C TYR A 231 9.55 -20.31 0.78
N ASN A 232 8.97 -20.98 1.76
CA ASN A 232 8.24 -22.25 1.62
C ASN A 232 9.10 -23.49 1.35
N HIS A 233 10.40 -23.46 1.70
CA HIS A 233 11.30 -24.62 1.67
C HIS A 233 12.47 -24.43 2.64
N PHE A 234 13.00 -25.54 3.17
CA PHE A 234 14.22 -25.49 3.99
C PHE A 234 15.45 -25.24 3.14
N THR A 235 16.48 -24.64 3.74
CA THR A 235 17.76 -24.36 3.09
C THR A 235 18.37 -25.61 2.46
N ASP A 236 18.28 -26.75 3.14
CA ASP A 236 18.80 -28.05 2.66
C ASP A 236 18.04 -28.62 1.47
N ASN A 237 16.77 -28.22 1.32
CA ASN A 237 15.89 -28.64 0.22
C ASN A 237 15.77 -27.56 -0.86
N CYS A 238 16.64 -26.55 -0.83
CA CYS A 238 16.68 -25.47 -1.82
C CYS A 238 17.18 -26.00 -3.17
N LYS A 239 16.26 -26.12 -4.14
CA LYS A 239 16.60 -26.51 -5.51
C LYS A 239 17.27 -25.41 -6.33
N VAL A 240 17.36 -24.20 -5.77
CA VAL A 240 17.98 -23.06 -6.44
C VAL A 240 19.48 -23.20 -6.35
N LYS A 241 20.15 -23.21 -7.51
CA LYS A 241 21.61 -23.24 -7.59
C LYS A 241 22.18 -21.89 -7.18
N TYR A 242 22.90 -21.87 -6.07
CA TYR A 242 23.62 -20.71 -5.57
C TYR A 242 25.08 -20.79 -5.98
N VAL A 243 25.60 -19.65 -6.41
CA VAL A 243 26.97 -19.51 -6.91
C VAL A 243 27.71 -18.62 -5.92
N SER A 244 28.70 -19.20 -5.24
CA SER A 244 29.70 -18.45 -4.47
C SER A 244 30.81 -17.96 -5.37
N ASN A 245 31.33 -16.75 -5.13
CA ASN A 245 32.45 -16.17 -5.88
C ASN A 245 32.28 -16.30 -7.41
N CYS A 246 31.16 -15.82 -7.94
CA CYS A 246 30.87 -15.96 -9.35
C CYS A 246 31.95 -15.31 -10.21
N THR A 247 32.55 -16.07 -11.14
CA THR A 247 33.62 -15.57 -12.03
C THR A 247 33.16 -14.49 -13.00
N LYS A 248 31.85 -14.30 -13.18
CA LYS A 248 31.27 -13.30 -14.09
C LYS A 248 31.06 -11.94 -13.44
N CYS A 249 30.65 -11.91 -12.17
CA CYS A 249 30.30 -10.67 -11.47
C CYS A 249 31.00 -10.46 -10.11
N GLY A 250 31.75 -11.45 -9.62
CA GLY A 250 32.56 -11.36 -8.41
C GLY A 250 31.78 -11.50 -7.10
N THR A 251 30.46 -11.67 -7.14
CA THR A 251 29.59 -11.74 -5.95
C THR A 251 29.00 -13.12 -5.73
N HIS A 252 28.37 -13.29 -4.57
CA HIS A 252 27.58 -14.47 -4.21
C HIS A 252 26.12 -14.24 -4.57
N HIS A 253 25.52 -15.13 -5.37
CA HIS A 253 24.13 -14.96 -5.81
C HIS A 253 23.49 -16.27 -6.28
N VAL A 254 22.17 -16.25 -6.39
CA VAL A 254 21.41 -17.28 -7.12
C VAL A 254 21.73 -17.21 -8.61
N GLN A 255 22.09 -18.33 -9.23
CA GLN A 255 22.62 -18.39 -10.62
C GLN A 255 21.80 -17.59 -11.64
N SER A 256 20.46 -17.60 -11.55
CA SER A 256 19.56 -16.88 -12.46
C SER A 256 19.49 -15.36 -12.21
N ARG A 257 20.19 -14.85 -11.20
CA ARG A 257 20.22 -13.44 -10.77
C ARG A 257 21.64 -12.88 -10.81
N CYS A 258 22.47 -13.37 -11.73
CA CYS A 258 23.82 -12.85 -11.90
C CYS A 258 23.77 -11.37 -12.29
N LEU A 259 24.44 -10.52 -11.51
CA LEU A 259 24.47 -9.07 -11.74
C LEU A 259 25.10 -8.67 -13.07
N ALA A 260 25.97 -9.52 -13.60
CA ALA A 260 26.62 -9.26 -14.89
C ALA A 260 25.81 -9.76 -16.09
N PHE A 261 24.59 -10.27 -15.89
CA PHE A 261 23.74 -10.70 -17.00
C PHE A 261 23.34 -9.51 -17.87
N GLY A 262 23.53 -9.63 -19.19
CA GLY A 262 23.28 -8.54 -20.15
C GLY A 262 24.44 -7.54 -20.29
N GLU A 263 25.41 -7.53 -19.39
CA GLU A 263 26.53 -6.59 -19.42
C GLU A 263 27.48 -6.89 -20.59
N LEU A 264 27.82 -5.86 -21.38
CA LEU A 264 28.77 -5.94 -22.48
C LEU A 264 30.19 -5.63 -21.98
N CYS A 265 31.09 -6.60 -22.09
CA CYS A 265 32.47 -6.41 -21.70
C CYS A 265 33.23 -5.55 -22.72
N THR A 266 33.73 -4.40 -22.26
CA THR A 266 34.56 -3.49 -23.06
C THR A 266 35.94 -4.08 -23.43
N ASN A 267 36.43 -5.06 -22.66
CA ASN A 267 37.73 -5.68 -22.93
C ASN A 267 37.69 -6.71 -24.06
N CYS A 268 36.62 -7.50 -24.18
CA CYS A 268 36.55 -8.58 -25.17
C CYS A 268 35.32 -8.55 -26.09
N GLY A 269 34.38 -7.62 -25.87
CA GLY A 269 33.15 -7.49 -26.66
C GLY A 269 32.10 -8.56 -26.42
N LYS A 270 32.31 -9.50 -25.47
CA LYS A 270 31.32 -10.53 -25.12
C LYS A 270 30.40 -10.06 -24.00
N VAL A 271 29.17 -10.57 -23.98
CA VAL A 271 28.19 -10.26 -22.93
C VAL A 271 28.32 -11.17 -21.69
N ASN A 272 27.58 -10.86 -20.63
CA ASN A 272 27.36 -11.68 -19.43
C ASN A 272 28.55 -11.77 -18.45
N HIS A 273 29.42 -10.76 -18.39
CA HIS A 273 30.45 -10.61 -17.35
C HIS A 273 30.93 -9.15 -17.29
N PHE A 274 31.47 -8.72 -16.15
CA PHE A 274 32.07 -7.39 -16.03
C PHE A 274 33.48 -7.33 -16.64
N SER A 275 33.86 -6.18 -17.22
CA SER A 275 35.17 -5.99 -17.84
C SER A 275 36.35 -6.27 -16.91
N TRP A 276 36.25 -5.92 -15.63
CA TRP A 276 37.30 -6.14 -14.63
C TRP A 276 37.46 -7.62 -14.21
N LEU A 277 36.49 -8.47 -14.56
CA LEU A 277 36.56 -9.94 -14.40
C LEU A 277 36.81 -10.65 -15.74
N CYS A 278 37.11 -9.91 -16.80
CA CYS A 278 37.39 -10.48 -18.11
C CYS A 278 38.68 -11.32 -18.06
N GLN A 279 38.56 -12.61 -18.33
CA GLN A 279 39.68 -13.55 -18.39
C GLN A 279 40.20 -13.77 -19.82
N VAL A 280 39.71 -12.98 -20.79
CA VAL A 280 40.18 -13.10 -22.17
C VAL A 280 41.61 -12.57 -22.25
N PRO A 281 42.57 -13.37 -22.77
CA PRO A 281 43.95 -12.92 -22.85
C PRO A 281 44.11 -11.70 -23.76
N VAL A 282 44.98 -10.78 -23.34
CA VAL A 282 45.34 -9.57 -24.09
C VAL A 282 46.61 -9.84 -24.89
N VAL A 283 46.55 -9.59 -26.20
CA VAL A 283 47.72 -9.54 -27.08
C VAL A 283 48.38 -8.18 -26.88
N LYS A 284 49.65 -8.19 -26.49
CA LYS A 284 50.47 -6.97 -26.42
C LYS A 284 51.15 -6.71 -27.75
N ASN A 285 51.20 -5.45 -28.17
CA ASN A 285 51.87 -4.97 -29.39
C ASN A 285 51.60 -5.88 -30.60
N CYS A 286 50.32 -6.07 -30.94
CA CYS A 286 49.93 -7.01 -31.97
C CYS A 286 50.62 -6.70 -33.31
N HIS A 287 51.25 -7.71 -33.94
CA HIS A 287 51.94 -7.54 -35.23
C HIS A 287 51.03 -7.07 -36.37
N ARG A 288 49.71 -7.16 -36.24
CA ARG A 288 48.75 -6.72 -37.26
C ARG A 288 48.36 -5.25 -37.14
N CYS A 289 48.21 -4.75 -35.91
CA CYS A 289 47.67 -3.40 -35.66
C CYS A 289 48.56 -2.50 -34.79
N GLY A 290 49.61 -3.04 -34.17
CA GLY A 290 50.53 -2.32 -33.29
C GLY A 290 49.98 -1.94 -31.91
N LYS A 291 48.75 -2.31 -31.57
CA LYS A 291 48.09 -1.96 -30.31
C LYS A 291 47.87 -3.18 -29.42
N ASP A 292 47.63 -2.92 -28.14
CA ASP A 292 47.21 -3.91 -27.16
C ASP A 292 45.69 -4.12 -27.26
N HIS A 293 45.24 -5.37 -27.37
CA HIS A 293 43.81 -5.70 -27.45
C HIS A 293 43.54 -7.16 -27.04
N ALA A 294 42.30 -7.50 -26.69
CA ALA A 294 41.91 -8.90 -26.51
C ALA A 294 42.08 -9.69 -27.82
N ILE A 295 42.48 -10.97 -27.73
CA ILE A 295 42.76 -11.83 -28.92
C ILE A 295 41.66 -11.76 -29.99
N SER A 296 40.39 -11.68 -29.59
CA SER A 296 39.23 -11.65 -30.50
C SER A 296 38.89 -10.27 -31.08
N MET A 297 39.59 -9.21 -30.69
CA MET A 297 39.21 -7.81 -30.97
C MET A 297 40.32 -7.04 -31.70
N CYS A 298 41.04 -7.69 -32.62
CA CYS A 298 42.08 -7.00 -33.39
C CYS A 298 41.47 -5.89 -34.26
N PRO A 299 41.85 -4.61 -34.09
CA PRO A 299 41.33 -3.50 -34.89
C PRO A 299 41.63 -3.60 -36.39
N ALA A 300 42.65 -4.38 -36.76
CA ALA A 300 43.00 -4.62 -38.14
C ALA A 300 42.17 -5.73 -38.80
N GLN A 301 41.40 -6.50 -38.02
CA GLN A 301 40.57 -7.58 -38.54
C GLN A 301 39.54 -7.03 -39.53
N GLY A 302 39.43 -7.65 -40.71
CA GLY A 302 38.52 -7.24 -41.78
C GLY A 302 38.97 -6.02 -42.59
N ARG A 303 40.05 -5.34 -42.21
CA ARG A 303 40.62 -4.25 -43.01
C ARG A 303 41.54 -4.79 -44.10
N VAL A 304 41.53 -4.16 -45.27
CA VAL A 304 42.44 -4.46 -46.38
C VAL A 304 43.56 -3.43 -46.38
N CYS A 305 44.80 -3.90 -46.46
CA CYS A 305 45.97 -3.03 -46.50
C CYS A 305 46.11 -2.38 -47.88
N SER A 306 46.18 -1.05 -47.92
CA SER A 306 46.39 -0.23 -49.12
C SER A 306 47.71 -0.53 -49.86
N ARG A 307 48.78 -0.91 -49.13
CA ARG A 307 50.10 -1.17 -49.73
C ARG A 307 50.18 -2.48 -50.51
N CYS A 308 49.59 -3.56 -49.98
CA CYS A 308 49.75 -4.90 -50.53
C CYS A 308 48.43 -5.59 -50.90
N ASN A 309 47.30 -4.91 -50.72
CA ASN A 309 45.94 -5.42 -50.94
C ASN A 309 45.60 -6.72 -50.20
N LYS A 310 46.37 -7.09 -49.15
CA LYS A 310 46.08 -8.26 -48.30
C LYS A 310 45.29 -7.85 -47.05
N PRO A 311 44.38 -8.70 -46.55
CA PRO A 311 43.54 -8.37 -45.40
C PRO A 311 44.29 -8.47 -44.05
N ASN A 312 43.63 -8.01 -42.99
CA ASN A 312 43.92 -8.25 -41.58
C ASN A 312 45.20 -7.62 -41.00
N HIS A 313 45.70 -6.52 -41.55
CA HIS A 313 46.79 -5.73 -40.96
C HIS A 313 46.70 -4.26 -41.36
N PHE A 314 47.31 -3.38 -40.56
CA PHE A 314 47.47 -1.98 -40.89
C PHE A 314 48.70 -1.74 -41.75
N GLU A 315 48.63 -0.67 -42.53
CA GLU A 315 49.69 -0.25 -43.47
C GLU A 315 51.05 -0.09 -42.77
N GLU A 316 51.06 0.49 -41.57
CA GLU A 316 52.24 0.68 -40.71
C GLU A 316 52.94 -0.62 -40.30
N LYS A 317 52.22 -1.75 -40.33
CA LYS A 317 52.74 -3.07 -39.98
C LYS A 317 52.88 -3.98 -41.21
N CYS A 318 52.73 -3.43 -42.41
CA CYS A 318 52.92 -4.19 -43.64
C CYS A 318 54.41 -4.57 -43.81
N LEU A 319 54.68 -5.86 -44.01
CA LEU A 319 56.04 -6.37 -44.24
C LEU A 319 56.44 -6.35 -45.72
N THR A 320 55.51 -5.99 -46.61
CA THR A 320 55.79 -5.84 -48.04
C THR A 320 56.41 -4.47 -48.25
N LYS A 321 57.64 -4.44 -48.77
CA LYS A 321 58.34 -3.19 -49.14
C LYS A 321 57.77 -2.61 -50.42
#